data_AF-A0ABD2G763-F1
#
_entry.id   AF-A0ABD2G763-F1
#
_cell.length_a   1.000
_cell.length_b   1.000
_cell.length_c   1.000
_cell.angle_alpha   90.00
_cell.angle_beta   90.00
_cell.angle_gamma   90.00
#
_symmetry.space_group_name_H-M   'P 1'
#
loop_
_entity.id
_entity.type
_entity.pdbx_description
1 polymer ?
#
loop_
_entity_poly.entity_id
_entity_poly.type
_entity_poly.pdbx_seq_one_letter_code
_entity_poly.pdbx_strand_id
1 'polypeptide(L)'
;MLVPLLDLIRSGDSSAQSQSCVCLLASSESKREAVVLEGVKPLLALATSYDPGGEQVASWALLHLTHSDWSRRLLGEAGGFPVLVLQGSDSEVQFYSCSALCNISSARELHPKLLSMGSHFLLKSLLTLASS
;
A
#
# COMPACT_ATOMS: atom_id res chain seq x y z
N MET A 1 20.24 1.82 13.46
CA MET A 1 20.56 0.70 12.56
C MET A 1 19.40 0.52 11.58
N LEU A 2 19.57 0.89 10.31
CA LEU A 2 18.55 0.70 9.25
C LEU A 2 18.94 -0.39 8.25
N VAL A 3 20.26 -0.59 8.07
CA VAL A 3 20.86 -1.48 7.07
C VAL A 3 20.31 -2.91 7.13
N PRO A 4 20.19 -3.57 8.30
CA PRO A 4 19.70 -4.95 8.35
C PRO A 4 18.23 -5.08 7.92
N LEU A 5 17.41 -4.07 8.18
CA LEU A 5 15.99 -4.08 7.84
C LEU A 5 15.79 -3.80 6.35
N LEU A 6 16.60 -2.92 5.75
CA LEU A 6 16.60 -2.72 4.30
C LEU A 6 17.07 -3.97 3.54
N ASP A 7 18.06 -4.71 4.07
CA ASP A 7 18.50 -5.96 3.47
C ASP A 7 17.41 -7.04 3.53
N LEU A 8 16.60 -7.07 4.60
CA LEU A 8 15.43 -7.94 4.68
C LEU A 8 14.32 -7.53 3.71
N ILE A 9 14.13 -6.24 3.45
CA ILE A 9 13.20 -5.75 2.41
C ILE A 9 13.64 -6.20 1.01
N ARG A 10 14.95 -6.34 0.79
CA ARG A 10 15.52 -6.86 -0.46
C ARG A 10 15.65 -8.37 -0.50
N SER A 11 15.47 -9.06 0.63
CA SER A 11 15.46 -10.51 0.68
C SER A 11 14.26 -11.05 -0.08
N GLY A 12 14.34 -12.24 -0.66
CA GLY A 12 13.19 -12.87 -1.34
C GLY A 12 12.13 -13.45 -0.40
N ASP A 13 12.27 -13.25 0.92
CA ASP A 13 11.36 -13.77 1.93
C ASP A 13 10.23 -12.77 2.20
N SER A 14 9.06 -13.08 1.64
CA SER A 14 7.80 -12.37 1.81
C SER A 14 7.48 -11.99 3.27
N SER A 15 7.69 -12.90 4.22
CA SER A 15 7.39 -12.65 5.64
C SER A 15 8.40 -11.69 6.26
N ALA A 16 9.68 -11.89 5.97
CA ALA A 16 10.74 -11.02 6.45
C ALA A 16 10.65 -9.59 5.88
N GLN A 17 10.32 -9.46 4.59
CA GLN A 17 10.05 -8.17 3.94
C GLN A 17 8.92 -7.42 4.66
N SER A 18 7.82 -8.12 4.91
CA SER A 18 6.64 -7.57 5.56
C SER A 18 6.93 -7.09 6.98
N GLN A 19 7.53 -7.95 7.80
CA GLN A 19 7.89 -7.64 9.18
C GLN A 19 8.87 -6.46 9.26
N SER A 20 9.82 -6.41 8.33
CA SER A 20 10.81 -5.33 8.24
C SER A 20 10.15 -3.99 7.87
N CYS A 21 9.26 -3.98 6.86
CA CYS A 21 8.48 -2.81 6.50
C CYS A 21 7.63 -2.31 7.68
N VAL A 22 6.93 -3.21 8.38
CA VAL A 22 6.13 -2.84 9.57
C VAL A 22 6.99 -2.25 10.68
N CYS A 23 8.13 -2.87 11.01
CA CYS A 23 9.05 -2.35 12.02
C CYS A 23 9.61 -0.96 11.67
N LEU A 24 9.93 -0.74 10.40
CA LEU A 24 10.43 0.55 9.94
C LEU A 24 9.32 1.61 9.82
N LEU A 25 8.08 1.21 9.53
CA LEU A 25 6.90 2.10 9.52
C LEU A 25 6.54 2.60 10.92
N ALA A 26 6.70 1.72 11.92
CA ALA A 26 6.58 2.04 13.35
C ALA A 26 7.75 2.91 13.87
N SER A 27 8.84 3.00 13.10
CA SER A 27 9.98 3.85 13.42
C SER A 27 9.79 5.28 12.87
N SER A 28 10.57 6.23 13.41
CA SER A 28 10.48 7.67 13.09
C SER A 28 10.29 8.00 11.61
N GLU A 29 9.64 9.14 11.33
CA GLU A 29 9.26 9.58 9.98
C GLU A 29 10.39 9.54 8.94
N SER A 30 11.61 9.93 9.30
CA SER A 30 12.80 9.88 8.42
C SER A 30 13.18 8.47 7.95
N LYS A 31 12.84 7.44 8.74
CA LYS A 31 13.12 6.04 8.41
C LYS A 31 12.03 5.45 7.51
N ARG A 32 10.81 6.00 7.62
CA ARG A 32 9.68 5.68 6.75
C ARG A 32 9.99 6.03 5.30
N GLU A 33 10.70 7.13 5.06
CA GLU A 33 11.09 7.53 3.70
C GLU A 33 12.00 6.50 3.01
N ALA A 34 12.99 5.97 3.72
CA ALA A 34 13.85 4.93 3.17
C ALA A 34 13.08 3.64 2.81
N VAL A 35 12.07 3.27 3.61
CA VAL A 35 11.17 2.14 3.32
C VAL A 35 10.32 2.40 2.10
N VAL A 36 9.82 3.61 1.93
CA VAL A 36 8.94 3.92 0.82
C VAL A 36 9.67 3.73 -0.51
N LEU A 37 10.91 4.22 -0.61
CA LEU A 37 11.73 4.09 -1.80
C LEU A 37 12.01 2.64 -2.21
N GLU A 38 12.34 1.77 -1.25
CA GLU A 38 12.81 0.41 -1.53
C GLU A 38 11.76 -0.69 -1.27
N GLY A 39 10.82 -0.42 -0.37
CA GLY A 39 9.85 -1.38 0.17
C GLY A 39 8.47 -1.32 -0.47
N VAL A 40 8.10 -0.24 -1.18
CA VAL A 40 6.78 -0.18 -1.85
C VAL A 40 6.64 -1.29 -2.89
N LYS A 41 7.65 -1.52 -3.75
CA LYS A 41 7.56 -2.58 -4.79
C LYS A 41 7.46 -3.99 -4.18
N PRO A 42 8.30 -4.38 -3.21
CA PRO A 42 8.13 -5.63 -2.47
C PRO A 42 6.76 -5.77 -1.80
N LEU A 43 6.26 -4.72 -1.14
CA LEU A 43 4.93 -4.73 -0.52
C LEU A 43 3.80 -4.94 -1.54
N LEU A 44 3.91 -4.32 -2.72
CA LEU A 44 2.95 -4.54 -3.80
C LEU A 44 3.00 -5.98 -4.33
N ALA A 45 4.19 -6.56 -4.48
CA ALA A 45 4.34 -7.95 -4.87
C ALA A 45 3.74 -8.90 -3.81
N LEU A 46 3.98 -8.59 -2.53
CA LEU A 46 3.45 -9.35 -1.39
C LEU A 46 1.91 -9.27 -1.31
N ALA A 47 1.34 -8.08 -1.52
CA ALA A 47 -0.11 -7.88 -1.58
C ALA A 47 -0.78 -8.65 -2.74
N THR A 48 0.00 -9.08 -3.75
CA THR A 48 -0.49 -9.94 -4.83
C THR A 48 -0.04 -11.40 -4.69
N SER A 49 0.73 -11.72 -3.65
CA SER A 49 1.10 -13.09 -3.34
C SER A 49 -0.07 -13.71 -2.61
N TYR A 50 -0.58 -14.86 -3.07
CA TYR A 50 -1.71 -15.58 -2.49
C TYR A 50 -1.46 -16.14 -1.07
N ASP A 51 -0.56 -15.53 -0.31
CA ASP A 51 -0.29 -15.79 1.10
C ASP A 51 -1.17 -14.87 1.97
N PRO A 52 -2.18 -15.41 2.68
CA PRO A 52 -3.13 -14.60 3.43
C PRO A 52 -2.48 -13.71 4.51
N GLY A 53 -1.41 -14.21 5.16
CA GLY A 53 -0.68 -13.44 6.15
C GLY A 53 0.11 -12.28 5.51
N GLY A 54 0.77 -12.55 4.39
CA GLY A 54 1.44 -11.57 3.56
C GLY A 54 0.50 -10.48 3.04
N GLU A 55 -0.65 -10.85 2.47
CA GLU A 55 -1.64 -9.91 1.93
C GLU A 55 -2.15 -8.93 2.99
N GLN A 56 -2.50 -9.44 4.18
CA GLN A 56 -3.02 -8.63 5.26
C GLN A 56 -1.98 -7.61 5.76
N VAL A 57 -0.77 -8.07 6.02
CA VAL A 57 0.29 -7.18 6.52
C VAL A 57 0.73 -6.19 5.44
N ALA A 58 0.80 -6.62 4.18
CA ALA A 58 1.09 -5.74 3.06
C ALA A 58 0.03 -4.65 2.92
N SER A 59 -1.25 -5.01 2.94
CA SER A 59 -2.37 -4.06 2.85
C SER A 59 -2.39 -3.07 4.01
N TRP A 60 -2.12 -3.53 5.23
CA TRP A 60 -1.96 -2.66 6.40
C TRP A 60 -0.79 -1.69 6.23
N ALA A 61 0.37 -2.17 5.77
CA ALA A 61 1.55 -1.34 5.54
C ALA A 61 1.30 -0.28 4.46
N LEU A 62 0.66 -0.67 3.35
CA LEU A 62 0.26 0.23 2.27
C LEU A 62 -0.69 1.32 2.77
N LEU A 63 -1.68 0.98 3.61
CA LEU A 63 -2.55 1.97 4.26
C LEU A 63 -1.73 2.99 5.07
N HIS A 64 -0.80 2.55 5.91
CA HIS A 64 0.04 3.47 6.70
C HIS A 64 0.90 4.40 5.83
N LEU A 65 1.37 3.91 4.67
CA LEU A 65 2.09 4.74 3.71
C LEU A 65 1.21 5.84 3.11
N THR A 66 -0.10 5.63 2.98
CA THR A 66 -1.00 6.67 2.48
C THR A 66 -1.25 7.81 3.45
N HIS A 67 -0.60 7.90 4.62
CA HIS A 67 -0.73 9.04 5.52
C HIS A 67 0.17 10.23 5.15
N SER A 68 1.18 10.03 4.30
CA SER A 68 2.07 11.09 3.82
C SER A 68 1.88 11.34 2.33
N ASP A 69 1.77 12.60 1.91
CA ASP A 69 1.60 12.97 0.49
C ASP A 69 2.75 12.48 -0.39
N TRP A 70 3.98 12.56 0.10
CA TRP A 70 5.15 12.04 -0.61
C TRP A 70 5.05 10.53 -0.82
N SER A 71 4.61 9.79 0.19
CA SER A 71 4.42 8.34 0.11
C SER A 71 3.27 7.95 -0.81
N ARG A 72 2.16 8.73 -0.83
CA ARG A 72 1.05 8.54 -1.78
C ARG A 72 1.51 8.66 -3.23
N ARG A 73 2.36 9.65 -3.53
CA ARG A 73 2.92 9.84 -4.89
C ARG A 73 3.76 8.65 -5.31
N LEU A 74 4.67 8.20 -4.45
CA LEU A 74 5.57 7.09 -4.74
C LEU A 74 4.81 5.76 -4.92
N LEU A 75 3.79 5.54 -4.09
CA LEU A 75 2.87 4.40 -4.24
C LEU A 75 2.14 4.43 -5.59
N GLY A 76 1.68 5.60 -6.03
CA GLY A 76 1.07 5.76 -7.34
C GLY A 76 2.03 5.53 -8.50
N GLU A 77 3.28 5.95 -8.38
CA GLU A 77 4.34 5.71 -9.39
C GLU A 77 4.78 4.25 -9.46
N ALA A 78 4.74 3.54 -8.33
CA ALA A 78 5.04 2.11 -8.27
C ALA A 78 3.91 1.21 -8.80
N GLY A 79 2.78 1.79 -9.23
CA GLY A 79 1.63 1.01 -9.70
C GLY A 79 0.85 0.37 -8.56
N GLY A 80 0.75 1.02 -7.40
CA GLY A 80 0.02 0.47 -6.25
C GLY A 80 -1.49 0.51 -6.39
N PHE A 81 -2.03 1.39 -7.24
CA PHE A 81 -3.47 1.56 -7.38
C PHE A 81 -4.20 0.30 -7.91
N PRO A 82 -3.74 -0.39 -8.97
CA PRO A 82 -4.37 -1.64 -9.41
C PRO A 82 -4.31 -2.73 -8.34
N VAL A 83 -3.18 -2.82 -7.62
CA VAL A 83 -2.99 -3.81 -6.57
C VAL A 83 -4.02 -3.63 -5.46
N LEU A 84 -4.25 -2.40 -5.01
CA LEU A 84 -5.25 -2.07 -3.98
C LEU A 84 -6.70 -2.33 -4.43
N VAL A 85 -6.99 -2.23 -5.73
CA VAL A 85 -8.33 -2.51 -6.29
C VAL A 85 -8.59 -4.00 -6.44
N LEU A 86 -7.53 -4.80 -6.59
CA LEU A 86 -7.60 -6.24 -6.85
C LEU A 86 -7.49 -7.11 -5.58
N GLN A 87 -7.41 -6.51 -4.39
CA GLN A 87 -7.21 -7.24 -3.14
C GLN A 87 -8.40 -8.18 -2.83
N GLY A 88 -8.06 -9.36 -2.29
CA GLY A 88 -8.89 -10.57 -2.26
C GLY A 88 -10.18 -10.55 -1.44
N SER A 89 -10.71 -11.73 -1.15
CA SER A 89 -12.00 -11.94 -0.47
C SER A 89 -12.00 -11.63 1.04
N ASP A 90 -10.83 -11.38 1.62
CA ASP A 90 -10.67 -11.14 3.05
C ASP A 90 -11.17 -9.74 3.44
N SER A 91 -11.96 -9.68 4.51
CA SER A 91 -12.61 -8.44 4.95
C SER A 91 -11.64 -7.40 5.50
N GLU A 92 -10.56 -7.81 6.18
CA GLU A 92 -9.58 -6.87 6.73
C GLU A 92 -8.71 -6.29 5.62
N VAL A 93 -8.27 -7.14 4.69
CA VAL A 93 -7.54 -6.75 3.48
C VAL A 93 -8.35 -5.75 2.64
N GLN A 94 -9.66 -6.01 2.44
CA GLN A 94 -10.55 -5.07 1.75
C GLN A 94 -10.70 -3.75 2.51
N PHE A 95 -10.85 -3.80 3.83
CA PHE A 95 -10.96 -2.60 4.66
C PHE A 95 -9.71 -1.72 4.54
N TYR A 96 -8.50 -2.30 4.66
CA TYR A 96 -7.25 -1.55 4.52
C TYR A 96 -7.08 -0.97 3.13
N SER A 97 -7.43 -1.74 2.10
CA SER A 97 -7.29 -1.32 0.71
C SER A 97 -8.24 -0.20 0.34
N CYS A 98 -9.50 -0.29 0.77
CA CYS A 98 -10.47 0.79 0.60
C CYS A 98 -10.03 2.06 1.35
N SER A 99 -9.55 1.92 2.58
CA SER A 99 -9.03 3.04 3.37
C SER A 99 -7.82 3.70 2.70
N ALA A 100 -6.90 2.91 2.15
CA ALA A 100 -5.73 3.40 1.42
C ALA A 100 -6.16 4.17 0.16
N LEU A 101 -7.12 3.63 -0.61
CA LEU A 101 -7.69 4.30 -1.78
C LEU A 101 -8.41 5.60 -1.41
N CYS A 102 -9.14 5.66 -0.31
CA CYS A 102 -9.74 6.90 0.21
C CYS A 102 -8.68 7.98 0.49
N ASN A 103 -7.59 7.61 1.17
CA ASN A 103 -6.49 8.51 1.47
C ASN A 103 -5.79 9.02 0.20
N ILE A 104 -5.55 8.14 -0.77
CA ILE A 104 -4.97 8.49 -2.07
C ILE A 104 -5.92 9.42 -2.84
N SER A 105 -7.23 9.13 -2.84
CA SER A 105 -8.24 9.94 -3.52
C SER A 105 -8.43 11.31 -2.88
N SER A 106 -8.01 11.50 -1.63
CA SER A 106 -8.01 12.82 -0.98
C SER A 106 -6.89 13.71 -1.54
N ALA A 107 -5.84 13.13 -2.13
CA ALA A 107 -4.78 13.88 -2.80
C ALA A 107 -5.18 14.22 -4.25
N ARG A 108 -5.58 15.47 -4.48
CA ARG A 108 -6.02 16.00 -5.80
C ARG A 108 -5.02 15.73 -6.94
N GLU A 109 -3.73 15.72 -6.62
CA GLU A 109 -2.65 15.49 -7.59
C GLU A 109 -2.67 14.08 -8.21
N LEU A 110 -3.26 13.11 -7.51
CA LEU A 110 -3.36 11.72 -7.96
C LEU A 110 -4.68 11.43 -8.70
N HIS A 111 -5.61 12.39 -8.72
CA HIS A 111 -6.89 12.26 -9.44
C HIS A 111 -6.72 11.93 -10.92
N PRO A 112 -5.83 12.56 -11.70
CA PRO A 112 -5.68 12.22 -13.12
C PRO A 112 -5.21 10.78 -13.33
N LYS A 113 -4.30 10.29 -12.48
CA LYS A 113 -3.82 8.90 -12.53
C LYS A 113 -4.95 7.93 -12.17
N LEU A 114 -5.69 8.19 -11.09
CA LEU A 114 -6.86 7.39 -10.70
C LEU A 114 -7.95 7.36 -11.78
N LEU A 115 -8.21 8.51 -12.43
CA LEU A 115 -9.19 8.62 -13.50
C LEU A 115 -8.77 7.84 -14.76
N SER A 116 -7.47 7.83 -15.08
CA SER A 116 -6.94 7.12 -16.26
C SER A 116 -7.05 5.60 -16.16
N MET A 117 -7.09 5.03 -14.95
CA MET A 117 -7.08 3.57 -14.76
C MET A 117 -8.46 2.90 -14.82
N GLY A 118 -9.51 3.62 -15.23
CA GLY A 118 -10.87 3.08 -15.21
C GLY A 118 -11.58 3.44 -13.91
N SER A 119 -11.86 4.74 -13.78
CA SER A 119 -12.62 5.36 -12.70
C SER A 119 -13.96 4.70 -12.41
N HIS A 120 -14.55 3.94 -13.33
CA HIS A 120 -15.92 3.45 -13.20
C HIS A 120 -16.10 2.33 -12.16
N PHE A 121 -15.10 1.47 -11.94
CA PHE A 121 -15.18 0.44 -10.90
C PHE A 121 -14.80 1.04 -9.53
N LEU A 122 -13.74 1.84 -9.50
CA LEU A 122 -13.21 2.48 -8.30
C LEU A 122 -14.17 3.53 -7.73
N LEU A 123 -14.75 4.41 -8.56
CA LEU A 123 -15.82 5.34 -8.14
C LEU A 123 -17.05 4.61 -7.66
N LYS A 124 -17.44 3.50 -8.31
CA LYS A 124 -18.66 2.76 -7.94
C LYS A 124 -18.48 2.05 -6.61
N SER A 125 -17.33 1.43 -6.36
CA SER A 125 -16.99 0.85 -5.06
C SER A 125 -16.89 1.91 -3.96
N LEU A 126 -16.25 3.07 -4.23
CA LEU A 126 -16.17 4.18 -3.27
C LEU A 126 -17.52 4.85 -2.99
N LEU A 127 -18.37 5.06 -4.00
CA LEU A 127 -19.73 5.58 -3.82
C LEU A 127 -20.58 4.64 -2.97
N THR A 128 -20.48 3.33 -3.22
CA THR A 128 -21.24 2.32 -2.46
C THR A 128 -20.84 2.35 -0.99
N LEU A 129 -19.54 2.40 -0.70
CA LEU A 129 -18.99 2.50 0.66
C LEU A 129 -19.34 3.81 1.39
N ALA A 130 -19.37 4.94 0.69
CA ALA A 130 -19.74 6.23 1.29
C ALA A 130 -21.26 6.41 1.51
N SER A 131 -22.07 5.49 0.98
CA SER A 131 -23.54 5.53 1.04
C SER A 131 -24.17 4.48 1.98
N SER A 132 -23.35 3.71 2.71
CA SER A 132 -23.77 2.85 3.83
C SER A 132 -23.43 3.49 5.17
#